data_AF-V5HSG8-F1
#
_entry.id   AF-V5HSG8-F1
#
_cell.length_a   1.000
_cell.length_b   1.000
_cell.length_c   1.000
_cell.angle_alpha   90.00
_cell.angle_beta   90.00
_cell.angle_gamma   90.00
#
_symmetry.space_group_name_H-M   'P 1'
#
loop_
_entity.id
_entity.type
_entity.pdbx_description
1 polymer ?
#
loop_
_entity_poly.entity_id
_entity_poly.type
_entity_poly.pdbx_seq_one_letter_code
_entity_poly.pdbx_strand_id
1 'polypeptide(L)'
;TCNTTMLKVTEHFTALEYCLMKCNGSPKLEDSPDEKLCNLAPFGTEENVKFTGKCTYGTCRPPGKKEYPVCFGYETMDIKGEEVAIVCRDSCFNSDHQLSEINLPNGQKCVEPGSSFFWSIFKGPTVGMCVNGTCTETKPSEDTCVREVLTASSRINIDARCTLECENGTTKMLKNGTQCVFRSTVKRTWPWFWRWTRRVNEIGICSNGKCAQREHYKAPEHNSTKGCNATDILIHPNLTVASDCRAGCSDGSVENRTDTILCLWQYIRGTYLDFFTIGSCLSGICERQENYAVVVER
;
A
#
# COMPACT_ATOMS: atom_id res chain seq x y z
N THR A 1 2.38 -8.01 35.00
CA THR A 1 1.56 -8.13 33.77
C THR A 1 1.26 -6.76 33.23
N CYS A 2 1.46 -6.56 31.93
CA CYS A 2 1.22 -5.30 31.26
C CYS A 2 0.12 -5.47 30.21
N ASN A 3 -0.76 -4.48 30.12
CA ASN A 3 -1.88 -4.48 29.18
C ASN A 3 -1.73 -3.32 28.19
N THR A 4 -2.10 -3.58 26.94
CA THR A 4 -2.14 -2.59 25.86
C THR A 4 -3.56 -2.49 25.31
N THR A 5 -3.95 -1.31 24.85
CA THR A 5 -5.22 -1.15 24.12
C THR A 5 -5.02 -1.57 22.66
N MET A 6 -5.88 -2.48 22.18
CA MET A 6 -5.84 -3.01 20.82
C MET A 6 -7.08 -2.55 20.05
N LEU A 7 -6.89 -2.09 18.82
CA LEU A 7 -7.94 -1.80 17.87
C LEU A 7 -8.08 -2.94 16.86
N LYS A 8 -9.32 -3.27 16.53
CA LYS A 8 -9.62 -4.21 15.45
C LYS A 8 -9.34 -3.55 14.10
N VAL A 9 -8.50 -4.17 13.29
CA VAL A 9 -8.20 -3.73 11.92
C VAL A 9 -9.00 -4.56 10.92
N THR A 10 -8.89 -5.88 10.98
CA THR A 10 -9.73 -6.81 10.21
C THR A 10 -10.28 -7.89 11.15
N GLU A 11 -10.97 -8.91 10.63
CA GLU A 11 -11.39 -10.06 11.43
C GLU A 11 -10.20 -10.82 12.06
N HIS A 12 -9.06 -10.84 11.37
CA HIS A 12 -7.88 -11.63 11.76
C HIS A 12 -6.67 -10.77 12.13
N PHE A 13 -6.86 -9.46 12.29
CA PHE A 13 -5.78 -8.50 12.49
C PHE A 13 -6.18 -7.41 13.50
N THR A 14 -5.35 -7.21 14.52
CA THR A 14 -5.45 -6.09 15.45
C THR A 14 -4.15 -5.31 15.50
N ALA A 15 -4.24 -4.02 15.80
CA ALA A 15 -3.09 -3.13 15.98
C ALA A 15 -3.20 -2.39 17.32
N LEU A 16 -2.09 -1.94 17.86
CA LEU A 16 -2.10 -1.10 19.06
C LEU A 16 -2.81 0.22 18.79
N GLU A 17 -3.68 0.66 19.69
CA GLU A 17 -4.23 2.02 19.61
C GLU A 17 -3.11 3.06 19.79
N TYR A 18 -2.24 2.80 20.77
CA TYR A 18 -1.09 3.63 21.11
C TYR A 18 0.12 2.73 21.41
N CYS A 19 1.32 3.26 21.19
CA CYS A 19 2.57 2.56 21.52
C CYS A 19 2.92 2.64 23.01
N LEU A 20 1.92 2.57 23.89
CA LEU A 20 2.05 2.64 25.34
C LEU A 20 1.31 1.47 25.98
N MET A 21 1.82 1.00 27.12
CA MET A 21 1.26 -0.08 27.91
C MET A 21 1.09 0.35 29.37
N LYS A 22 0.12 -0.28 30.05
CA LYS A 22 -0.11 -0.12 31.49
C LYS A 22 0.32 -1.38 32.22
N CYS A 23 1.33 -1.28 33.07
CA CYS A 23 1.87 -2.39 33.84
C CYS A 23 1.35 -2.40 35.28
N ASN A 24 0.97 -3.59 35.78
CA ASN A 24 0.53 -3.74 37.16
C ASN A 24 1.69 -3.43 38.13
N GLY A 25 1.44 -2.55 39.11
CA GLY A 25 2.45 -2.08 40.06
C GLY A 25 3.23 -0.83 39.63
N SER A 26 3.03 -0.32 38.41
CA SER A 26 3.58 0.96 37.96
C SER A 26 2.45 1.98 37.75
N PRO A 27 2.54 3.19 38.35
CA PRO A 27 1.58 4.26 38.10
C PRO A 27 1.84 4.96 36.75
N LYS A 28 2.97 4.68 36.08
CA LYS A 28 3.35 5.29 34.81
C LYS A 28 3.02 4.36 33.65
N LEU A 29 2.75 4.96 32.48
CA LEU A 29 2.71 4.24 31.22
C LEU A 29 4.14 3.87 30.81
N GLU A 30 4.29 2.66 30.27
CA GLU A 30 5.54 2.15 29.73
C GLU A 30 5.47 2.06 28.22
N ASP A 31 6.61 2.10 27.53
CA ASP A 31 6.66 2.04 26.07
C ASP A 31 6.35 0.63 25.57
N SER A 32 5.40 0.50 24.64
CA SER A 32 5.17 -0.75 23.92
C SER A 32 6.43 -1.18 23.17
N PRO A 33 6.68 -2.50 23.01
CA PRO A 33 7.84 -2.98 22.28
C PRO A 33 7.90 -2.40 20.87
N ASP A 34 9.11 -2.02 20.46
CA ASP A 34 9.36 -1.54 19.10
C ASP A 34 8.95 -2.57 18.05
N GLU A 35 8.70 -2.11 16.83
CA GLU A 35 8.23 -2.89 15.66
C GLU A 35 6.82 -3.45 15.77
N LYS A 36 6.12 -3.32 16.92
CA LYS A 36 4.70 -3.65 16.98
C LYS A 36 3.87 -2.73 16.10
N LEU A 37 2.85 -3.30 15.45
CA LEU A 37 1.90 -2.55 14.63
C LEU A 37 1.01 -1.66 15.51
N CYS A 38 0.85 -0.42 15.10
CA CYS A 38 0.06 0.59 15.80
C CYS A 38 -0.82 1.37 14.82
N ASN A 39 -1.90 1.97 15.31
CA ASN A 39 -2.76 2.85 14.54
C ASN A 39 -2.08 4.21 14.34
N LEU A 40 -1.73 4.55 13.10
CA LEU A 40 -1.21 5.88 12.77
C LEU A 40 -2.41 6.80 12.48
N ALA A 41 -3.03 7.33 13.53
CA ALA A 41 -4.13 8.26 13.39
C ALA A 41 -3.60 9.72 13.31
N PRO A 42 -3.84 10.47 12.21
CA PRO A 42 -3.66 11.92 12.21
C PRO A 42 -4.70 12.64 13.08
N PHE A 43 -5.85 12.00 13.35
CA PHE A 43 -6.95 12.56 14.14
C PHE A 43 -7.63 11.49 14.99
N GLY A 44 -7.17 11.29 16.22
CA GLY A 44 -7.95 10.64 17.28
C GLY A 44 -8.43 9.20 17.02
N THR A 45 -9.14 8.68 18.02
CA THR A 45 -9.64 7.31 18.13
C THR A 45 -10.80 7.07 17.16
N GLU A 46 -10.54 6.98 15.86
CA GLU A 46 -11.51 6.30 15.00
C GLU A 46 -11.59 4.84 15.44
N GLU A 47 -12.81 4.32 15.63
CA GLU A 47 -13.07 2.88 15.94
C GLU A 47 -12.48 1.92 14.89
N ASN A 48 -11.96 2.47 13.79
CA ASN A 48 -11.62 1.81 12.56
C ASN A 48 -10.24 2.25 12.09
N VAL A 49 -9.21 1.41 12.31
CA VAL A 49 -7.83 1.69 11.87
C VAL A 49 -7.80 1.94 10.36
N LYS A 50 -7.36 3.14 9.98
CA LYS A 50 -7.20 3.54 8.57
C LYS A 50 -5.80 3.27 8.04
N PHE A 51 -4.79 3.38 8.90
CA PHE A 51 -3.40 3.23 8.53
C PHE A 51 -2.62 2.66 9.71
N THR A 52 -1.68 1.75 9.44
CA THR A 52 -0.80 1.22 10.49
C THR A 52 0.61 1.78 10.40
N GLY A 53 1.16 2.16 11.54
CA GLY A 53 2.59 2.39 11.75
C GLY A 53 3.26 1.26 12.53
N LYS A 54 4.50 1.52 12.96
CA LYS A 54 5.31 0.69 13.85
C LYS A 54 5.68 1.50 15.10
N CYS A 55 5.71 0.85 16.25
CA CYS A 55 6.15 1.48 17.49
C CYS A 55 7.67 1.71 17.47
N THR A 56 8.07 2.89 17.93
CA THR A 56 9.46 3.28 18.12
C THR A 56 9.55 4.22 19.32
N TYR A 57 10.16 3.79 20.42
CA TYR A 57 10.30 4.57 21.66
C TYR A 57 8.96 5.19 22.12
N GLY A 58 7.95 4.35 22.31
CA GLY A 58 6.63 4.79 22.81
C GLY A 58 5.77 5.55 21.79
N THR A 59 6.26 5.78 20.57
CA THR A 59 5.57 6.56 19.53
C THR A 59 5.21 5.69 18.33
N CYS A 60 4.00 5.84 17.79
CA CYS A 60 3.62 5.21 16.53
C CYS A 60 4.17 6.00 15.35
N ARG A 61 4.99 5.37 14.50
CA ARG A 61 5.65 6.02 13.36
C ARG A 61 5.39 5.26 12.06
N PRO A 62 5.43 5.91 10.89
CA PRO A 62 5.46 5.20 9.62
C PRO A 62 6.64 4.20 9.57
N PRO A 63 6.45 3.02 8.96
CA PRO A 63 7.50 1.99 8.88
C PRO A 63 8.67 2.41 7.96
N GLY A 64 9.91 2.00 8.30
CA GLY A 64 11.11 2.13 7.46
C GLY A 64 12.22 3.09 7.98
N LYS A 65 13.45 2.93 7.47
CA LYS A 65 14.52 3.94 7.59
C LYS A 65 14.11 5.19 6.81
N LYS A 66 14.41 6.36 7.37
CA LYS A 66 14.04 7.70 6.87
C LYS A 66 14.54 7.96 5.44
N GLU A 67 13.83 7.48 4.42
CA GLU A 67 13.74 8.17 3.14
C GLU A 67 12.40 8.88 3.13
N TYR A 68 12.44 10.16 3.49
CA TYR A 68 11.33 11.05 3.26
C TYR A 68 11.36 11.53 1.81
N PRO A 69 10.20 11.73 1.18
CA PRO A 69 8.87 11.85 1.79
C PRO A 69 8.04 10.55 1.87
N VAL A 70 7.29 10.35 2.97
CA VAL A 70 6.30 9.27 3.10
C VAL A 70 4.92 9.81 2.71
N CYS A 71 4.42 9.38 1.57
CA CYS A 71 3.21 9.95 0.99
C CYS A 71 1.94 9.16 1.42
N PHE A 72 0.76 9.82 1.49
CA PHE A 72 -0.59 9.27 1.82
C PHE A 72 -1.55 8.81 0.70
N GLY A 73 -1.81 9.62 -0.30
CA GLY A 73 -2.24 9.21 -1.65
C GLY A 73 -2.44 10.49 -2.45
N TYR A 74 -2.37 10.43 -3.78
CA TYR A 74 -2.97 11.50 -4.57
C TYR A 74 -4.40 11.12 -4.95
N GLU A 75 -5.28 12.12 -5.01
CA GLU A 75 -6.65 11.91 -5.44
C GLU A 75 -6.67 11.53 -6.92
N THR A 76 -7.54 10.60 -7.27
CA THR A 76 -7.65 10.08 -8.62
C THR A 76 -9.11 10.11 -9.08
N MET A 77 -9.29 10.28 -10.39
CA MET A 77 -10.56 10.17 -11.08
C MET A 77 -10.46 9.01 -12.05
N ASP A 78 -11.42 8.10 -11.98
CA ASP A 78 -11.53 7.04 -12.97
C ASP A 78 -11.96 7.61 -14.33
N ILE A 79 -11.08 7.44 -15.31
CA ILE A 79 -11.31 7.75 -16.72
C ILE A 79 -11.09 6.46 -17.52
N LYS A 80 -12.19 5.87 -18.00
CA LYS A 80 -12.20 4.63 -18.81
C LYS A 80 -11.54 3.42 -18.12
N GLY A 81 -11.60 3.35 -16.80
CA GLY A 81 -11.04 2.27 -15.99
C GLY A 81 -9.57 2.47 -15.60
N GLU A 82 -9.00 3.63 -15.87
CA GLU A 82 -7.70 4.07 -15.38
C GLU A 82 -7.93 5.16 -14.32
N GLU A 83 -7.36 5.02 -13.13
CA GLU A 83 -7.42 6.13 -12.17
C GLU A 83 -6.35 7.17 -12.51
N VAL A 84 -6.81 8.27 -13.08
CA VAL A 84 -6.01 9.39 -13.52
C VAL A 84 -5.90 10.39 -12.38
N ALA A 85 -4.71 10.92 -12.11
CA ALA A 85 -4.52 11.87 -11.01
C ALA A 85 -5.39 13.12 -11.21
N ILE A 86 -6.20 13.50 -10.22
CA ILE A 86 -6.99 14.74 -10.29
C ILE A 86 -6.04 15.95 -10.25
N VAL A 87 -4.99 15.84 -9.44
CA VAL A 87 -3.95 16.87 -9.28
C VAL A 87 -2.59 16.19 -9.38
N CYS A 88 -1.62 16.88 -10.00
CA CYS A 88 -0.24 16.41 -10.09
C CYS A 88 0.56 16.57 -8.79
N ARG A 89 -0.10 16.44 -7.65
CA ARG A 89 0.51 16.58 -6.32
C ARG A 89 0.06 15.47 -5.39
N ASP A 90 0.94 15.13 -4.46
CA ASP A 90 0.73 14.10 -3.46
C ASP A 90 1.03 14.65 -2.06
N SER A 91 0.19 14.33 -1.08
CA SER A 91 0.42 14.74 0.31
C SER A 91 1.36 13.76 1.00
N CYS A 92 2.45 14.27 1.58
CA CYS A 92 3.48 13.46 2.19
C CYS A 92 4.05 14.05 3.46
N PHE A 93 4.45 13.19 4.38
CA PHE A 93 5.31 13.58 5.48
C PHE A 93 6.72 13.86 4.98
N ASN A 94 7.26 15.00 5.38
CA ASN A 94 8.67 15.34 5.23
C ASN A 94 9.48 14.85 6.44
N SER A 95 10.80 15.09 6.41
CA SER A 95 11.74 14.64 7.45
C SER A 95 11.45 15.09 8.87
N ASP A 96 10.69 16.18 8.98
CA ASP A 96 10.30 16.83 10.23
C ASP A 96 8.90 16.40 10.68
N HIS A 97 8.35 15.35 10.07
CA HIS A 97 7.00 14.83 10.33
C HIS A 97 5.89 15.86 10.04
N GLN A 98 6.18 16.87 9.23
CA GLN A 98 5.18 17.82 8.76
C GLN A 98 4.60 17.36 7.43
N LEU A 99 3.32 17.63 7.23
CA LEU A 99 2.64 17.39 5.98
C LEU A 99 3.12 18.40 4.93
N SER A 100 3.61 17.91 3.81
CA SER A 100 4.08 18.68 2.65
C SER A 100 3.47 18.10 1.38
N GLU A 101 3.22 18.94 0.37
CA GLU A 101 2.85 18.47 -0.96
C GLU A 101 4.09 18.25 -1.81
N ILE A 102 4.17 17.11 -2.50
CA ILE A 102 5.22 16.83 -3.49
C ILE A 102 4.63 16.68 -4.88
N ASN A 103 5.42 16.98 -5.90
CA ASN A 103 5.01 16.81 -7.29
C ASN A 103 4.95 15.32 -7.65
N LEU A 104 3.89 14.92 -8.38
CA LEU A 104 3.86 13.60 -9.01
C LEU A 104 4.96 13.46 -10.07
N PRO A 105 5.43 12.23 -10.36
CA PRO A 105 6.42 11.97 -11.38
C PRO A 105 6.02 12.56 -12.74
N ASN A 106 7.00 13.12 -13.45
CA ASN A 106 6.77 13.60 -14.81
C ASN A 106 6.30 12.44 -15.71
N GLY A 107 5.27 12.67 -16.52
CA GLY A 107 4.65 11.64 -17.36
C GLY A 107 3.51 10.86 -16.70
N GLN A 108 3.24 11.05 -15.40
CA GLN A 108 2.04 10.49 -14.75
C GLN A 108 0.78 11.13 -15.38
N LYS A 109 -0.23 10.32 -15.73
CA LYS A 109 -1.48 10.86 -16.28
C LYS A 109 -2.25 11.66 -15.25
N CYS A 110 -2.81 12.77 -15.70
CA CYS A 110 -3.59 13.68 -14.87
C CYS A 110 -4.82 14.22 -15.60
N VAL A 111 -5.81 14.64 -14.83
CA VAL A 111 -7.01 15.30 -15.35
C VAL A 111 -6.67 16.75 -15.59
N GLU A 112 -6.84 17.20 -16.84
CA GLU A 112 -6.61 18.59 -17.17
C GLU A 112 -7.74 19.46 -16.58
N PRO A 113 -7.40 20.56 -15.89
CA PRO A 113 -8.38 21.58 -15.54
C PRO A 113 -8.75 22.39 -16.80
N GLY A 114 -9.65 21.85 -17.63
CA GLY A 114 -10.02 22.42 -18.94
C GLY A 114 -11.42 23.06 -18.99
N SER A 115 -11.46 24.39 -18.86
CA SER A 115 -12.35 25.38 -19.50
C SER A 115 -13.86 25.09 -19.72
N SER A 116 -14.69 25.98 -19.16
CA SER A 116 -16.10 26.25 -19.50
C SER A 116 -17.09 25.09 -19.40
N PHE A 117 -17.81 25.11 -18.28
CA PHE A 117 -18.96 24.31 -17.85
C PHE A 117 -20.06 23.98 -18.89
N PHE A 118 -20.01 24.56 -20.10
CA PHE A 118 -21.10 24.53 -21.07
C PHE A 118 -20.85 23.67 -22.33
N TRP A 119 -19.60 23.27 -22.65
CA TRP A 119 -19.29 22.40 -23.81
C TRP A 119 -18.85 20.96 -23.43
N SER A 120 -18.61 20.69 -22.15
CA SER A 120 -18.03 19.44 -21.64
C SER A 120 -19.00 18.28 -21.49
N ILE A 121 -20.27 18.43 -21.88
CA ILE A 121 -21.30 17.36 -21.80
C ILE A 121 -21.11 16.32 -22.92
N PHE A 122 -20.20 16.49 -23.89
CA PHE A 122 -20.05 15.51 -24.98
C PHE A 122 -18.67 14.87 -25.12
N LYS A 123 -17.61 15.41 -24.48
CA LYS A 123 -16.23 14.95 -24.73
C LYS A 123 -15.52 14.27 -23.55
N GLY A 124 -16.12 14.30 -22.35
CA GLY A 124 -15.47 13.75 -21.15
C GLY A 124 -14.23 14.56 -20.72
N PRO A 125 -13.64 14.24 -19.55
CA PRO A 125 -12.45 14.93 -19.05
C PRO A 125 -11.23 14.66 -19.97
N THR A 126 -10.49 15.73 -20.28
CA THR A 126 -9.22 15.63 -21.03
C THR A 126 -8.13 15.08 -20.11
N VAL A 127 -7.35 14.11 -20.61
CA VAL A 127 -6.23 13.51 -19.89
C VAL A 127 -4.93 14.11 -20.42
N GLY A 128 -4.17 14.74 -19.53
CA GLY A 128 -2.81 15.23 -19.78
C GLY A 128 -1.76 14.39 -19.05
N MET A 129 -0.54 14.90 -19.01
CA MET A 129 0.57 14.37 -18.24
C MET A 129 1.13 15.39 -17.26
N CYS A 130 1.49 14.92 -16.07
CA CYS A 130 2.14 15.72 -15.06
C CYS A 130 3.52 16.14 -15.54
N VAL A 131 3.79 17.44 -15.45
CA VAL A 131 5.07 18.07 -15.69
C VAL A 131 5.29 19.07 -14.56
N ASN A 132 6.27 18.79 -13.70
CA ASN A 132 6.65 19.63 -12.56
C ASN A 132 5.48 20.00 -11.63
N GLY A 133 4.59 19.05 -11.35
CA GLY A 133 3.43 19.27 -10.48
C GLY A 133 2.22 19.94 -11.15
N THR A 134 2.27 20.16 -12.47
CA THR A 134 1.17 20.71 -13.27
C THR A 134 0.72 19.72 -14.34
N CYS A 135 -0.58 19.63 -14.60
CA CYS A 135 -1.09 18.80 -15.68
C CYS A 135 -0.96 19.53 -17.02
N THR A 136 -0.31 18.91 -18.01
CA THR A 136 -0.05 19.49 -19.34
C THR A 136 -0.51 18.59 -20.47
N GLU A 137 -0.93 19.18 -21.59
CA GLU A 137 -1.30 18.46 -22.81
C GLU A 137 -0.02 18.06 -23.57
N THR A 138 0.59 16.93 -23.21
CA THR A 138 1.72 16.38 -23.96
C THR A 138 1.29 15.11 -24.68
N LYS A 139 1.41 15.10 -26.01
CA LYS A 139 1.35 13.86 -26.80
C LYS A 139 2.61 13.03 -26.53
N PRO A 140 2.51 11.71 -26.32
CA PRO A 140 3.68 10.83 -26.23
C PRO A 140 4.53 10.91 -27.51
N SER A 141 5.85 10.83 -27.38
CA SER A 141 6.82 10.84 -28.50
C SER A 141 7.00 9.44 -29.11
N GLU A 142 7.50 9.37 -30.36
CA GLU A 142 7.59 8.15 -31.20
C GLU A 142 8.38 6.95 -30.61
N ASP A 143 9.17 7.15 -29.54
CA ASP A 143 9.92 6.09 -28.83
C ASP A 143 9.23 5.57 -27.55
N THR A 144 7.98 5.99 -27.29
CA THR A 144 7.30 5.63 -26.05
C THR A 144 6.57 4.28 -26.15
N CYS A 145 7.01 3.30 -25.35
CA CYS A 145 6.24 2.09 -25.13
C CYS A 145 5.10 2.39 -24.15
N VAL A 146 3.86 2.15 -24.58
CA VAL A 146 2.68 2.46 -23.79
C VAL A 146 2.58 1.45 -22.64
N ARG A 147 2.55 1.98 -21.42
CA ARG A 147 2.38 1.21 -20.19
C ARG A 147 0.96 1.41 -19.68
N GLU A 148 0.10 0.41 -19.89
CA GLU A 148 -1.24 0.38 -19.30
C GLU A 148 -1.11 0.03 -17.82
N VAL A 149 -1.44 0.97 -16.94
CA VAL A 149 -1.48 0.76 -15.48
C VAL A 149 -2.93 0.81 -15.03
N LEU A 150 -3.31 -0.12 -14.16
CA LEU A 150 -4.56 -0.06 -13.44
C LEU A 150 -4.23 0.31 -12.00
N THR A 151 -4.94 1.31 -11.51
CA THR A 151 -4.77 1.76 -10.14
C THR A 151 -5.63 0.88 -9.25
N ALA A 152 -4.98 0.17 -8.34
CA ALA A 152 -5.65 -0.66 -7.35
C ALA A 152 -6.16 0.18 -6.16
N SER A 153 -5.43 1.24 -5.81
CA SER A 153 -5.79 2.34 -4.89
C SER A 153 -4.93 3.55 -5.18
N SER A 154 -5.29 4.71 -4.63
CA SER A 154 -4.32 5.79 -4.43
C SER A 154 -2.98 5.16 -4.00
N ARG A 155 -1.92 5.43 -4.77
CA ARG A 155 -0.53 4.90 -4.64
C ARG A 155 -0.18 3.57 -5.28
N ILE A 156 -1.11 2.67 -5.51
CA ILE A 156 -0.79 1.31 -5.97
C ILE A 156 -1.19 1.21 -7.43
N ASN A 157 -0.31 1.70 -8.30
CA ASN A 157 -0.41 1.54 -9.74
C ASN A 157 0.22 0.21 -10.12
N ILE A 158 -0.58 -0.68 -10.68
CA ILE A 158 -0.15 -2.02 -11.04
C ILE A 158 -0.21 -2.14 -12.57
N ASP A 159 0.80 -2.77 -13.15
CA ASP A 159 0.80 -3.04 -14.58
C ASP A 159 -0.41 -3.89 -14.97
N ALA A 160 -1.21 -3.42 -15.93
CA ALA A 160 -2.32 -4.20 -16.45
C ALA A 160 -1.83 -5.48 -17.12
N ARG A 161 -0.62 -5.45 -17.70
CA ARG A 161 0.00 -6.54 -18.46
C ARG A 161 1.50 -6.63 -18.20
N CYS A 162 2.05 -7.82 -18.40
CA CYS A 162 3.49 -8.09 -18.31
C CYS A 162 4.26 -7.83 -19.61
N THR A 163 3.60 -7.20 -20.57
CA THR A 163 4.14 -6.83 -21.88
C THR A 163 3.74 -5.40 -22.21
N LEU A 164 4.67 -4.63 -22.76
CA LEU A 164 4.48 -3.27 -23.25
C LEU A 164 4.40 -3.31 -24.77
N GLU A 165 3.43 -2.60 -25.32
CA GLU A 165 3.30 -2.39 -26.76
C GLU A 165 3.98 -1.05 -27.10
N CYS A 166 4.93 -1.08 -28.03
CA CYS A 166 5.67 0.11 -28.47
C CYS A 166 5.14 0.59 -29.83
N GLU A 167 5.22 1.90 -30.09
CA GLU A 167 4.68 2.48 -31.34
C GLU A 167 5.33 1.91 -32.61
N ASN A 168 6.58 1.44 -32.51
CA ASN A 168 7.29 0.71 -33.57
C ASN A 168 6.75 -0.72 -33.82
N GLY A 169 5.65 -1.12 -33.18
CA GLY A 169 5.03 -2.45 -33.30
C GLY A 169 5.76 -3.57 -32.55
N THR A 170 6.84 -3.24 -31.81
CA THR A 170 7.54 -4.23 -30.99
C THR A 170 6.86 -4.42 -29.63
N THR A 171 7.06 -5.59 -29.04
CA THR A 171 6.58 -5.90 -27.70
C THR A 171 7.75 -6.08 -26.75
N LYS A 172 7.78 -5.33 -25.66
CA LYS A 172 8.81 -5.44 -24.61
C LYS A 172 8.24 -6.14 -23.38
N MET A 173 8.91 -7.18 -22.92
CA MET A 173 8.51 -7.89 -21.70
C MET A 173 8.95 -7.11 -20.46
N LEU A 174 8.06 -7.05 -19.45
CA LEU A 174 8.42 -6.58 -18.12
C LEU A 174 9.34 -7.58 -17.43
N LYS A 175 10.08 -7.11 -16.43
CA LYS A 175 10.99 -7.95 -15.64
C LYS A 175 10.19 -9.01 -14.88
N ASN A 176 10.73 -10.24 -14.82
CA ASN A 176 10.13 -11.27 -13.97
C ASN A 176 10.10 -10.79 -12.51
N GLY A 177 8.95 -10.98 -11.84
CA GLY A 177 8.69 -10.48 -10.49
C GLY A 177 8.02 -9.10 -10.42
N THR A 178 7.87 -8.37 -11.53
CA THR A 178 7.08 -7.12 -11.56
C THR A 178 5.61 -7.42 -11.22
N GLN A 179 4.97 -6.54 -10.44
CA GLN A 179 3.56 -6.71 -10.08
C GLN A 179 2.66 -6.45 -11.28
N CYS A 180 1.61 -7.26 -11.43
CA CYS A 180 0.66 -7.14 -12.53
C CYS A 180 -0.76 -7.45 -12.07
N VAL A 181 -1.75 -7.00 -12.83
CA VAL A 181 -3.16 -7.30 -12.54
C VAL A 181 -3.48 -8.71 -12.99
N PHE A 182 -3.72 -9.60 -12.03
CA PHE A 182 -4.10 -10.98 -12.31
C PHE A 182 -5.61 -11.09 -12.56
N ARG A 183 -6.42 -10.40 -11.76
CA ARG A 183 -7.87 -10.37 -11.92
C ARG A 183 -8.42 -8.96 -11.70
N SER A 184 -9.31 -8.54 -12.59
CA SER A 184 -10.04 -7.29 -12.49
C SER A 184 -11.51 -7.45 -12.86
N THR A 185 -12.40 -6.70 -12.22
CA THR A 185 -13.82 -6.63 -12.60
C THR A 185 -14.11 -5.34 -13.35
N VAL A 186 -14.87 -5.43 -14.44
CA VAL A 186 -15.41 -4.26 -15.13
C VAL A 186 -16.79 -3.93 -14.55
N LYS A 187 -16.90 -2.79 -13.87
CA LYS A 187 -18.19 -2.28 -13.39
C LYS A 187 -18.76 -1.32 -14.44
N ARG A 188 -19.96 -1.64 -14.91
CA ARG A 188 -20.77 -0.73 -15.75
C ARG A 188 -21.63 0.11 -14.83
N THR A 189 -21.42 1.42 -14.82
CA THR A 189 -22.26 2.31 -14.02
C THR A 189 -23.34 2.90 -14.92
N TRP A 190 -24.60 2.83 -14.51
CA TRP A 190 -25.71 3.45 -15.24
C TRP A 190 -25.54 4.98 -15.20
N PRO A 191 -25.64 5.70 -16.34
CA PRO A 191 -26.13 5.24 -17.65
C PRO A 191 -25.09 4.43 -18.44
N TRP A 192 -25.54 3.34 -19.08
CA TRP A 192 -24.70 2.32 -19.75
C TRP A 192 -23.74 2.84 -20.84
N PHE A 193 -23.96 4.05 -21.34
CA PHE A 193 -23.18 4.65 -22.42
C PHE A 193 -21.93 5.41 -21.93
N TRP A 194 -21.77 5.69 -20.63
CA TRP A 194 -20.79 6.70 -20.19
C TRP A 194 -19.69 6.28 -19.23
N ARG A 195 -19.79 5.18 -18.46
CA ARG A 195 -18.75 4.84 -17.46
C ARG A 195 -18.50 3.34 -17.32
N TRP A 196 -17.33 2.93 -17.81
CA TRP A 196 -16.74 1.60 -17.61
C TRP A 196 -15.56 1.77 -16.66
N THR A 197 -15.67 1.18 -15.47
CA THR A 197 -14.64 1.22 -14.44
C THR A 197 -13.99 -0.15 -14.34
N ARG A 198 -12.67 -0.24 -14.44
CA ARG A 198 -11.92 -1.48 -14.14
C ARG A 198 -11.40 -1.39 -12.73
N ARG A 199 -11.75 -2.37 -11.89
CA ARG A 199 -11.24 -2.49 -10.52
C ARG A 199 -10.30 -3.68 -10.43
N VAL A 200 -9.14 -3.49 -9.82
CA VAL A 200 -8.19 -4.57 -9.53
C VAL A 200 -8.71 -5.35 -8.33
N ASN A 201 -8.94 -6.65 -8.50
CA ASN A 201 -9.34 -7.53 -7.40
C ASN A 201 -8.17 -8.37 -6.90
N GLU A 202 -7.22 -8.70 -7.78
CA GLU A 202 -6.10 -9.57 -7.45
C GLU A 202 -4.83 -9.15 -8.19
N ILE A 203 -3.73 -9.05 -7.43
CA ILE A 203 -2.40 -8.70 -7.94
C ILE A 203 -1.55 -9.97 -8.05
N GLY A 204 -1.00 -10.20 -9.25
CA GLY A 204 -0.06 -11.26 -9.55
C GLY A 204 1.38 -10.78 -9.66
N ILE A 205 2.21 -11.62 -10.28
CA ILE A 205 3.59 -11.33 -10.66
C ILE A 205 3.84 -11.73 -12.12
N CYS A 206 4.70 -10.96 -12.79
CA CYS A 206 5.13 -11.26 -14.13
C CYS A 206 6.08 -12.45 -14.15
N SER A 207 5.74 -13.44 -14.97
CA SER A 207 6.59 -14.59 -15.27
C SER A 207 6.51 -14.88 -16.76
N ASN A 208 7.65 -14.73 -17.45
CA ASN A 208 7.77 -14.96 -18.90
C ASN A 208 6.71 -14.19 -19.71
N GLY A 209 6.49 -12.91 -19.36
CA GLY A 209 5.58 -12.02 -20.08
C GLY A 209 4.09 -12.28 -19.81
N LYS A 210 3.75 -13.19 -18.90
CA LYS A 210 2.36 -13.42 -18.44
C LYS A 210 2.22 -13.02 -16.98
N CYS A 211 1.04 -12.53 -16.62
CA CYS A 211 0.71 -12.30 -15.22
C CYS A 211 0.25 -13.61 -14.57
N ALA A 212 1.00 -14.09 -13.58
CA ALA A 212 0.70 -15.31 -12.84
C ALA A 212 0.22 -14.98 -11.43
N GLN A 213 -0.65 -15.82 -10.87
CA GLN A 213 -1.02 -15.75 -9.46
C GLN A 213 0.22 -15.95 -8.59
N ARG A 214 0.30 -15.24 -7.47
CA ARG A 214 1.38 -15.46 -6.50
C ARG A 214 1.23 -16.84 -5.86
N GLU A 215 2.37 -17.46 -5.59
CA GLU A 215 2.42 -18.71 -4.82
C GLU A 215 1.88 -18.47 -3.41
N HIS A 216 1.27 -19.52 -2.86
CA HIS A 216 0.74 -19.47 -1.49
C HIS A 216 1.92 -19.33 -0.52
N TYR A 217 1.80 -18.38 0.41
CA TYR A 217 2.79 -18.17 1.44
C TYR A 217 2.15 -18.26 2.82
N LYS A 218 2.74 -19.09 3.68
CA LYS A 218 2.45 -19.12 5.11
C LYS A 218 3.75 -18.90 5.85
N ALA A 219 3.75 -17.92 6.75
CA ALA A 219 4.87 -17.69 7.64
C ALA A 219 5.24 -19.02 8.35
N PRO A 220 6.53 -19.40 8.37
CA PRO A 220 6.94 -20.60 9.08
C PRO A 220 6.72 -20.42 10.58
N GLU A 221 6.39 -21.52 11.27
CA GLU A 221 6.29 -21.52 12.72
C GLU A 221 7.59 -21.03 13.35
N HIS A 222 7.46 -20.18 14.37
CA HIS A 222 8.61 -19.67 15.09
C HIS A 222 9.13 -20.75 16.05
N ASN A 223 10.29 -21.33 15.73
CA ASN A 223 10.99 -22.27 16.61
C ASN A 223 11.59 -21.52 17.81
N SER A 224 10.76 -21.24 18.83
CA SER A 224 11.24 -20.52 19.99
C SER A 224 12.17 -21.37 20.85
N THR A 225 13.30 -20.78 21.22
CA THR A 225 14.24 -21.38 22.18
C THR A 225 13.86 -21.12 23.64
N LYS A 226 12.94 -20.18 23.91
CA LYS A 226 12.62 -19.67 25.26
C LYS A 226 11.11 -19.54 25.57
N GLY A 227 10.25 -20.18 24.80
CA GLY A 227 8.79 -20.06 24.98
C GLY A 227 8.22 -18.69 24.57
N CYS A 228 8.91 -18.00 23.66
CA CYS A 228 8.49 -16.75 23.05
C CYS A 228 7.39 -17.01 22.02
N ASN A 229 6.40 -16.14 21.99
CA ASN A 229 5.27 -16.28 21.08
C ASN A 229 5.36 -15.25 19.95
N ALA A 230 5.33 -15.73 18.71
CA ALA A 230 5.29 -14.89 17.52
C ALA A 230 3.84 -14.74 17.05
N THR A 231 3.48 -13.56 16.55
CA THR A 231 2.13 -13.31 16.03
C THR A 231 2.17 -13.24 14.51
N ASP A 232 1.22 -13.95 13.88
CA ASP A 232 1.03 -13.97 12.44
C ASP A 232 -0.34 -13.39 12.09
N ILE A 233 -0.42 -12.78 10.91
CA ILE A 233 -1.61 -12.11 10.39
C ILE A 233 -2.04 -12.84 9.13
N LEU A 234 -3.29 -13.30 9.13
CA LEU A 234 -3.96 -13.79 7.94
C LEU A 234 -4.46 -12.60 7.13
N ILE A 235 -3.87 -12.36 5.96
CA ILE A 235 -4.29 -11.28 5.05
C ILE A 235 -5.39 -11.79 4.12
N HIS A 236 -5.18 -12.96 3.52
CA HIS A 236 -6.17 -13.69 2.73
C HIS A 236 -5.81 -15.19 2.75
N PRO A 237 -6.67 -16.12 2.25
CA PRO A 237 -6.47 -17.57 2.40
C PRO A 237 -5.11 -18.13 1.93
N ASN A 238 -4.44 -17.43 1.02
CA ASN A 238 -3.16 -17.84 0.43
C ASN A 238 -1.97 -17.03 0.96
N LEU A 239 -2.17 -16.13 1.92
CA LEU A 239 -1.12 -15.28 2.47
C LEU A 239 -1.29 -15.04 3.97
N THR A 240 -0.38 -15.63 4.73
CA THR A 240 -0.18 -15.37 6.16
C THR A 240 1.23 -14.84 6.36
N VAL A 241 1.36 -13.67 6.96
CA VAL A 241 2.66 -13.00 7.19
C VAL A 241 2.87 -12.70 8.66
N ALA A 242 4.12 -12.50 9.07
CA ALA A 242 4.45 -12.08 10.42
C ALA A 242 3.88 -10.68 10.74
N SER A 243 3.33 -10.45 11.93
CA SER A 243 2.91 -9.09 12.35
C SER A 243 4.11 -8.16 12.51
N ASP A 244 5.19 -8.71 13.04
CA ASP A 244 6.47 -8.08 13.31
C ASP A 244 7.57 -9.16 13.23
N CYS A 245 8.81 -8.71 13.21
CA CYS A 245 9.98 -9.58 13.09
C CYS A 245 10.56 -10.01 14.44
N ARG A 246 9.80 -9.87 15.55
CA ARG A 246 10.28 -10.14 16.92
C ARG A 246 9.23 -10.87 17.76
N ALA A 247 9.58 -12.04 18.27
CA ALA A 247 8.74 -12.75 19.21
C ALA A 247 8.94 -12.20 20.63
N GLY A 248 7.84 -11.90 21.32
CA GLY A 248 7.87 -11.51 22.74
C GLY A 248 7.86 -12.73 23.65
N CYS A 249 8.69 -12.72 24.68
CA CYS A 249 8.83 -13.81 25.65
C CYS A 249 8.15 -13.47 26.99
N SER A 250 7.78 -14.48 27.77
CA SER A 250 7.07 -14.28 29.06
C SER A 250 7.91 -13.57 30.12
N ASP A 251 9.24 -13.61 30.00
CA ASP A 251 10.21 -12.95 30.86
C ASP A 251 10.49 -11.48 30.46
N GLY A 252 9.80 -10.98 29.42
CA GLY A 252 9.98 -9.63 28.89
C GLY A 252 11.15 -9.50 27.89
N SER A 253 11.89 -10.58 27.62
CA SER A 253 12.87 -10.60 26.55
C SER A 253 12.22 -10.69 25.16
N VAL A 254 13.00 -10.44 24.12
CA VAL A 254 12.57 -10.54 22.72
C VAL A 254 13.52 -11.44 21.94
N GLU A 255 12.97 -12.25 21.05
CA GLU A 255 13.71 -13.13 20.14
C GLU A 255 13.46 -12.67 18.71
N ASN A 256 14.52 -12.48 17.92
CA ASN A 256 14.36 -12.15 16.51
C ASN A 256 13.80 -13.35 15.75
N ARG A 257 12.82 -13.11 14.89
CA ARG A 257 12.36 -14.12 13.96
C ARG A 257 13.40 -14.33 12.86
N THR A 258 13.34 -15.48 12.20
CA THR A 258 14.23 -15.83 11.09
C THR A 258 14.23 -14.74 10.02
N ASP A 259 15.41 -14.36 9.55
CA ASP A 259 15.54 -13.44 8.42
C ASP A 259 14.85 -14.03 7.18
N THR A 260 14.44 -13.15 6.26
CA THR A 260 13.74 -13.44 4.99
C THR A 260 12.28 -13.88 5.09
N ILE A 261 11.73 -14.10 6.28
CA ILE A 261 10.27 -14.33 6.41
C ILE A 261 9.51 -13.06 6.03
N LEU A 262 8.37 -13.23 5.37
CA LEU A 262 7.50 -12.11 5.03
C LEU A 262 6.79 -11.56 6.26
N CYS A 263 6.75 -10.23 6.35
CA CYS A 263 6.13 -9.49 7.45
C CYS A 263 5.19 -8.40 6.91
N LEU A 264 4.19 -8.02 7.70
CA LEU A 264 3.35 -6.88 7.37
C LEU A 264 4.14 -5.58 7.61
N TRP A 265 4.47 -4.92 6.51
CA TRP A 265 5.15 -3.63 6.53
C TRP A 265 4.15 -2.50 6.79
N GLN A 266 3.06 -2.45 6.01
CA GLN A 266 2.04 -1.40 6.12
C GLN A 266 0.67 -1.91 5.71
N TYR A 267 -0.37 -1.46 6.41
CA TYR A 267 -1.77 -1.61 6.04
C TYR A 267 -2.40 -0.24 5.81
N ILE A 268 -3.23 -0.16 4.77
CA ILE A 268 -4.04 1.02 4.43
C ILE A 268 -5.47 0.54 4.15
N ARG A 269 -6.43 1.15 4.83
CA ARG A 269 -7.85 0.90 4.62
C ARG A 269 -8.40 1.77 3.49
N GLY A 270 -8.96 1.14 2.47
CA GLY A 270 -9.75 1.81 1.45
C GLY A 270 -11.25 1.74 1.72
N THR A 271 -12.04 2.37 0.84
CA THR A 271 -13.51 2.38 0.92
C THR A 271 -14.11 1.00 0.64
N TYR A 272 -13.54 0.26 -0.31
CA TYR A 272 -14.05 -1.06 -0.75
C TYR A 272 -13.00 -2.17 -0.70
N LEU A 273 -11.73 -1.80 -0.61
CA LEU A 273 -10.58 -2.69 -0.68
C LEU A 273 -9.63 -2.32 0.46
N ASP A 274 -8.99 -3.31 1.06
CA ASP A 274 -7.90 -3.14 2.00
C ASP A 274 -6.57 -3.45 1.32
N PHE A 275 -5.55 -2.65 1.64
CA PHE A 275 -4.24 -2.68 1.01
C PHE A 275 -3.18 -3.09 2.01
N PHE A 276 -2.36 -4.04 1.62
CA PHE A 276 -1.27 -4.58 2.43
C PHE A 276 0.02 -4.49 1.65
N THR A 277 1.01 -3.81 2.20
CA THR A 277 2.38 -3.85 1.71
C THR A 277 3.18 -4.80 2.58
N ILE A 278 3.83 -5.76 1.93
CA ILE A 278 4.58 -6.83 2.56
C ILE A 278 6.06 -6.47 2.52
N GLY A 279 6.73 -6.76 3.63
CA GLY A 279 8.16 -6.63 3.79
C GLY A 279 8.82 -7.98 4.02
N SER A 280 10.12 -7.93 4.27
CA SER A 280 10.95 -9.06 4.66
C SER A 280 11.63 -8.76 5.99
N CYS A 281 11.68 -9.73 6.88
CA CYS A 281 12.42 -9.60 8.12
C CYS A 281 13.93 -9.60 7.88
N LEU A 282 14.61 -8.65 8.52
CA LEU A 282 16.07 -8.59 8.58
C LEU A 282 16.48 -8.11 9.97
N SER A 283 17.21 -8.94 10.73
CA SER A 283 17.71 -8.60 12.06
C SER A 283 16.62 -8.09 13.02
N GLY A 284 15.43 -8.68 12.95
CA GLY A 284 14.29 -8.32 13.79
C GLY A 284 13.58 -7.02 13.40
N ILE A 285 13.81 -6.50 12.19
CA ILE A 285 13.11 -5.33 11.63
C ILE A 285 12.38 -5.76 10.35
N CYS A 286 11.17 -5.24 10.13
CA CYS A 286 10.42 -5.49 8.90
C CYS A 286 10.81 -4.46 7.81
N GLU A 287 11.61 -4.87 6.83
CA GLU A 287 12.04 -3.99 5.73
C GLU A 287 11.09 -4.06 4.54
N ARG A 288 10.82 -2.91 3.90
CA ARG A 288 9.88 -2.84 2.77
C ARG A 288 10.39 -3.66 1.59
N GLN A 289 9.51 -4.45 0.98
CA GLN A 289 9.76 -5.08 -0.31
C GLN A 289 9.06 -4.28 -1.42
N GLU A 290 9.82 -3.74 -2.38
CA GLU A 290 9.30 -2.79 -3.37
C GLU A 290 8.15 -3.34 -4.24
N ASN A 291 8.10 -4.66 -4.47
CA ASN A 291 7.17 -5.29 -5.40
C ASN A 291 6.21 -6.28 -4.71
N TYR A 292 5.79 -6.00 -3.47
CA TYR A 292 4.87 -6.88 -2.74
C TYR A 292 3.71 -6.12 -2.08
N ALA A 293 2.84 -5.57 -2.93
CA ALA A 293 1.50 -5.11 -2.55
C ALA A 293 0.42 -6.18 -2.78
N VAL A 294 -0.57 -6.22 -1.89
CA VAL A 294 -1.71 -7.13 -1.91
C VAL A 294 -2.99 -6.34 -1.65
N VAL A 295 -4.07 -6.76 -2.31
CA VAL A 295 -5.39 -6.14 -2.26
C VAL A 295 -6.40 -7.18 -1.85
N VAL A 296 -7.26 -6.84 -0.91
CA VAL A 296 -8.32 -7.72 -0.40
C VAL A 296 -9.64 -6.97 -0.43
N GLU A 297 -10.70 -7.59 -0.95
CA GLU A 297 -12.05 -7.04 -0.89
C GLU A 297 -12.61 -7.14 0.53
N ARG A 298 -13.29 -6.08 0.99
CA ARG A 298 -13.86 -6.00 2.32
C ARG A 298 -15.20 -6.70 2.47
#